data_AF-A0A960NWS7-F1
#
_entry.id   AF-A0A960NWS7-F1
#
_cell.length_a   1.000
_cell.length_b   1.000
_cell.length_c   1.000
_cell.angle_alpha   90.00
_cell.angle_beta   90.00
_cell.angle_gamma   90.00
#
_symmetry.space_group_name_H-M   'P 1'
#
loop_
_entity.id
_entity.type
_entity.pdbx_description
1 polymer ?
#
loop_
_entity_poly.entity_id
_entity_poly.type
_entity_poly.pdbx_seq_one_letter_code
_entity_poly.pdbx_strand_id
1 'polypeptide(L)'
;MLLEIGGGQFWRLSAASSPLMGHDHRTREIAGLRDWTIGGGVPLAASLVERAPTGAAAPWWERDDVFHWFDLFTGGSFRWRHAGPVAGAELHTALGWTQARRSVAALAGWPVMNTRQLAAFTGHPPSNAARHLRPLFLAGVVDRGRLPMGLLFGHKGHLHRLSTGPELGRFLAGLSPADRARTTMGVPIRRGHGTVRHHLLVAELALRVAELVPGVVAVFPGSVSSPARLLGHLGVTATWHADLTIVRADGLRIAVELTRARSRRSLDAKMHRWAELLAGHHRHETGLVVVFLNAACTSEGTIGELRRHHRKWAAAQRDAYARVLSRDGLLVDGMRALPAELRAARSQIHLASWMDWFPALGRVSSAFVELSTVFAAEGRQWRREALADPTGFWGFDPTGPILDRVDAPRRARVDVWACPRFLTAASPVPGAR
;
A
#
# COMPACT_ATOMS: atom_id res chain seq x y z
N MET A 1 63.28 40.77 2.40
CA MET A 1 62.98 39.50 3.11
C MET A 1 62.25 38.61 2.12
N LEU A 2 62.74 37.38 1.96
CA LEU A 2 62.73 36.57 0.74
C LEU A 2 61.36 36.12 0.18
N LEU A 3 61.38 35.91 -1.14
CA LEU A 3 60.51 35.04 -1.95
C LEU A 3 60.41 33.61 -1.38
N GLU A 4 59.27 32.91 -1.59
CA GLU A 4 59.23 31.72 -2.46
C GLU A 4 57.82 31.13 -2.66
N ILE A 5 57.75 30.38 -3.76
CA ILE A 5 56.63 29.78 -4.46
C ILE A 5 56.44 28.35 -3.93
N GLY A 6 55.20 27.83 -3.91
CA GLY A 6 55.02 26.37 -4.04
C GLY A 6 53.83 25.75 -3.30
N GLY A 7 53.09 24.93 -4.05
CA GLY A 7 52.65 23.62 -3.56
C GLY A 7 51.21 23.51 -3.09
N GLY A 8 50.33 23.08 -4.01
CA GLY A 8 49.04 22.51 -3.61
C GLY A 8 49.23 21.21 -2.83
N GLN A 9 48.45 21.05 -1.76
CA GLN A 9 48.12 19.73 -1.22
C GLN A 9 46.65 19.72 -0.75
N PHE A 10 45.93 18.76 -1.32
CA PHE A 10 44.60 18.34 -0.90
C PHE A 10 44.62 17.97 0.59
N TRP A 11 43.69 18.53 1.37
CA TRP A 11 43.41 18.03 2.71
C TRP A 11 42.80 16.63 2.61
N ARG A 12 43.64 15.60 2.77
CA ARG A 12 43.21 14.26 3.17
C ARG A 12 42.74 14.35 4.62
N LEU A 13 41.45 14.15 4.86
CA LEU A 13 40.95 13.82 6.18
C LEU A 13 41.47 12.43 6.57
N SER A 14 42.36 12.43 7.55
CA SER A 14 42.85 11.24 8.26
C SER A 14 41.68 10.51 8.90
N ALA A 15 41.54 9.22 8.56
CA ALA A 15 40.60 8.30 9.16
C ALA A 15 41.09 7.94 10.58
N ALA A 16 40.62 8.67 11.59
CA ALA A 16 40.63 8.18 12.95
C ALA A 16 39.47 7.18 13.10
N SER A 17 39.83 5.90 13.02
CA SER A 17 38.97 4.74 13.24
C SER A 17 38.36 4.79 14.65
N SER A 18 37.05 5.05 14.72
CA SER A 18 36.25 4.82 15.93
C SER A 18 35.70 3.38 15.90
N PRO A 19 35.92 2.55 16.92
CA PRO A 19 35.59 1.14 16.90
C PRO A 19 34.14 0.91 17.36
N LEU A 20 33.16 1.44 16.64
CA LEU A 20 31.73 1.17 16.89
C LEU A 20 30.96 1.19 15.57
N MET A 21 31.17 0.15 14.76
CA MET A 21 30.24 -0.42 13.76
C MET A 21 31.09 -1.10 12.69
N GLY A 22 31.29 -2.41 12.85
CA GLY A 22 31.76 -3.25 11.75
C GLY A 22 30.72 -3.22 10.64
N HIS A 23 31.08 -2.59 9.51
CA HIS A 23 30.42 -2.82 8.23
C HIS A 23 30.78 -4.23 7.76
N ASP A 24 30.09 -5.24 8.29
CA ASP A 24 30.13 -6.59 7.73
C ASP A 24 29.14 -6.66 6.55
N HIS A 25 29.61 -6.19 5.39
CA HIS A 25 28.95 -6.36 4.09
C HIS A 25 29.22 -7.74 3.47
N ARG A 26 29.59 -8.75 4.27
CA ARG A 26 29.66 -10.12 3.78
C ARG A 26 28.26 -10.70 3.67
N THR A 27 27.95 -11.11 2.44
CA THR A 27 27.01 -12.15 2.06
C THR A 27 27.09 -13.34 3.03
N ARG A 28 26.37 -13.24 4.16
CA ARG A 28 25.85 -14.44 4.81
C ARG A 28 24.67 -14.87 3.96
N GLU A 29 24.77 -16.06 3.38
CA GLU A 29 23.59 -16.86 3.10
C GLU A 29 22.62 -16.69 4.27
N ILE A 30 21.44 -16.14 4.01
CA ILE A 30 20.39 -16.11 5.02
C ILE A 30 19.87 -17.54 5.10
N ALA A 31 20.54 -18.36 5.91
CA ALA A 31 19.98 -19.59 6.42
C ALA A 31 18.66 -19.24 7.13
N GLY A 32 17.55 -19.52 6.44
CA GLY A 32 16.18 -19.41 6.94
C GLY A 32 15.64 -17.98 6.99
N LEU A 33 14.95 -17.55 5.92
CA LEU A 33 13.85 -16.60 6.06
C LEU A 33 12.88 -17.18 7.10
N ARG A 34 12.86 -16.59 8.30
CA ARG A 34 11.95 -17.04 9.36
C ARG A 34 10.54 -16.64 8.95
N ASP A 35 9.64 -17.62 8.86
CA ASP A 35 8.20 -17.37 8.85
C ASP A 35 7.90 -16.52 10.09
N TRP A 36 7.40 -15.28 9.92
CA TRP A 36 6.97 -14.46 11.05
C TRP A 36 5.58 -14.89 11.58
N THR A 37 5.21 -16.11 11.15
CA THR A 37 4.24 -17.08 11.64
C THR A 37 2.81 -16.64 11.59
N ILE A 38 2.47 -15.83 10.58
CA ILE A 38 1.08 -15.79 10.15
C ILE A 38 0.63 -17.20 9.72
N GLY A 39 1.54 -18.03 9.17
CA GLY A 39 1.29 -19.41 8.78
C GLY A 39 1.24 -20.44 9.90
N GLY A 40 1.52 -20.07 11.15
CA GLY A 40 1.33 -20.95 12.30
C GLY A 40 2.04 -22.30 12.27
N GLY A 41 3.18 -22.39 11.57
CA GLY A 41 3.92 -23.64 11.37
C GLY A 41 3.94 -24.11 9.92
N VAL A 42 3.13 -23.52 9.04
CA VAL A 42 3.23 -23.74 7.59
C VAL A 42 4.49 -23.03 7.06
N PRO A 43 5.48 -23.77 6.51
CA PRO A 43 6.74 -23.19 6.08
C PRO A 43 6.55 -22.04 5.08
N LEU A 44 7.38 -21.01 5.23
CA LEU A 44 7.55 -19.97 4.21
C LEU A 44 8.70 -20.41 3.29
N ALA A 45 8.37 -21.06 2.17
CA ALA A 45 9.33 -21.33 1.11
C ALA A 45 9.58 -20.01 0.36
N ALA A 46 10.50 -19.20 0.87
CA ALA A 46 10.84 -17.94 0.24
C ALA A 46 12.35 -17.73 0.15
N SER A 47 12.76 -17.05 -0.92
CA SER A 47 14.11 -16.56 -1.12
C SER A 47 14.09 -15.03 -1.08
N LEU A 48 15.25 -14.41 -0.89
CA LEU A 48 15.36 -12.99 -1.18
C LEU A 48 15.35 -12.79 -2.68
N VAL A 49 14.54 -11.84 -3.14
CA VAL A 49 14.54 -11.44 -4.56
C VAL A 49 15.83 -10.69 -4.84
N GLU A 50 16.56 -11.14 -5.86
CA GLU A 50 17.78 -10.47 -6.30
C GLU A 50 17.49 -9.07 -6.84
N ARG A 51 18.46 -8.18 -6.65
CA ARG A 51 18.38 -6.77 -7.01
C ARG A 51 18.59 -6.59 -8.51
N ALA A 52 17.59 -6.92 -9.32
CA ALA A 52 17.60 -6.55 -10.72
C ALA A 52 17.10 -5.09 -10.86
N PRO A 53 17.91 -4.16 -11.39
CA PRO A 53 17.47 -2.80 -11.66
C PRO A 53 16.33 -2.83 -12.69
N THR A 54 15.16 -2.30 -12.35
CA THR A 54 13.98 -2.24 -13.25
C THR A 54 14.11 -1.18 -14.35
N GLY A 55 15.33 -0.75 -14.68
CA GLY A 55 15.57 0.39 -15.58
C GLY A 55 15.21 1.76 -14.97
N ALA A 56 14.69 1.81 -13.74
CA ALA A 56 14.63 3.02 -12.93
C ALA A 56 16.00 3.29 -12.30
N ALA A 57 16.38 4.56 -12.11
CA ALA A 57 17.66 4.93 -11.46
C ALA A 57 17.84 4.31 -10.05
N ALA A 58 16.73 3.94 -9.39
CA ALA A 58 16.65 2.98 -8.29
C ALA A 58 15.20 2.46 -8.19
N PRO A 59 14.98 1.13 -8.05
CA PRO A 59 13.67 0.54 -7.75
C PRO A 59 12.98 1.18 -6.54
N TRP A 60 11.64 1.21 -6.49
CA TRP A 60 10.91 1.84 -5.38
C TRP A 60 11.20 1.14 -4.04
N TRP A 61 11.34 -0.19 -4.03
CA TRP A 61 11.68 -0.95 -2.83
C TRP A 61 13.08 -0.68 -2.26
N GLU A 62 13.93 0.05 -2.99
CA GLU A 62 15.23 0.54 -2.51
C GLU A 62 15.16 1.93 -1.87
N ARG A 63 13.97 2.53 -1.81
CA ARG A 63 13.71 3.84 -1.21
C ARG A 63 13.26 3.67 0.25
N ASP A 64 12.73 4.75 0.81
CA ASP A 64 12.28 4.83 2.20
C ASP A 64 11.40 3.66 2.63
N ASP A 65 11.86 2.86 3.59
CA ASP A 65 11.03 1.83 4.22
C ASP A 65 10.32 2.40 5.44
N VAL A 66 9.15 2.98 5.20
CA VAL A 66 8.31 3.61 6.23
C VAL A 66 7.86 2.62 7.33
N PHE A 67 7.94 1.30 7.10
CA PHE A 67 7.67 0.30 8.12
C PHE A 67 8.74 0.29 9.20
N HIS A 68 10.01 0.45 8.82
CA HIS A 68 11.16 0.45 9.72
C HIS A 68 11.49 1.83 10.32
N TRP A 69 10.67 2.84 10.06
CA TRP A 69 10.81 4.17 10.68
C TRP A 69 10.22 4.17 12.09
N PHE A 70 11.06 3.89 13.09
CA PHE A 70 10.67 3.85 14.50
C PHE A 70 10.31 5.26 15.02
N ASP A 71 11.16 6.26 14.74
CA ASP A 71 11.03 7.61 15.31
C ASP A 71 9.92 8.48 14.71
N LEU A 72 9.30 8.07 13.60
CA LEU A 72 8.26 8.89 12.96
C LEU A 72 7.01 9.08 13.84
N PHE A 73 6.89 8.31 14.94
CA PHE A 73 5.65 8.09 15.67
C PHE A 73 5.79 8.15 17.19
N THR A 74 6.95 8.53 17.68
CA THR A 74 7.17 8.88 19.09
C THR A 74 6.67 10.30 19.29
N GLY A 75 5.79 10.53 20.27
CA GLY A 75 5.39 11.88 20.68
C GLY A 75 4.64 12.72 19.64
N GLY A 76 3.33 12.49 19.49
CA GLY A 76 2.40 13.57 19.16
C GLY A 76 2.16 13.87 17.67
N SER A 77 1.10 14.64 17.46
CA SER A 77 0.56 15.05 16.16
C SER A 77 1.61 15.66 15.23
N PHE A 78 1.58 15.27 13.94
CA PHE A 78 2.31 16.01 12.91
C PHE A 78 1.81 17.45 12.85
N ARG A 79 2.71 18.43 12.99
CA ARG A 79 2.37 19.83 12.75
C ARG A 79 2.23 20.05 11.24
N TRP A 80 0.99 20.08 10.79
CA TRP A 80 0.64 20.43 9.43
C TRP A 80 0.77 21.94 9.25
N ARG A 81 1.40 22.34 8.14
CA ARG A 81 1.37 23.71 7.68
C ARG A 81 0.29 23.83 6.61
N HIS A 82 -0.46 24.91 6.72
CA HIS A 82 -1.43 25.37 5.73
C HIS A 82 -0.87 26.64 5.10
N ALA A 83 -1.05 26.84 3.80
CA ALA A 83 -0.75 28.14 3.23
C ALA A 83 -1.82 29.16 3.64
N GLY A 84 -1.40 30.40 3.88
CA GLY A 84 -2.33 31.52 3.97
C GLY A 84 -2.94 31.82 2.60
N PRO A 85 -4.09 32.51 2.54
CA PRO A 85 -4.84 32.73 1.31
C PRO A 85 -4.08 33.69 0.37
N VAL A 86 -3.30 33.15 -0.57
CA VAL A 86 -2.72 33.88 -1.72
C VAL A 86 -3.28 33.31 -3.03
N ALA A 87 -4.54 32.87 -3.01
CA ALA A 87 -5.00 31.68 -3.73
C ALA A 87 -5.51 31.88 -5.17
N GLY A 88 -5.16 32.96 -5.87
CA GLY A 88 -5.60 33.19 -7.26
C GLY A 88 -4.64 32.62 -8.32
N ALA A 89 -3.45 33.20 -8.42
CA ALA A 89 -2.48 32.90 -9.48
C ALA A 89 -1.90 31.48 -9.42
N GLU A 90 -1.66 30.98 -8.20
CA GLU A 90 -1.12 29.63 -7.99
C GLU A 90 -2.15 28.53 -8.33
N LEU A 91 -3.44 28.82 -8.18
CA LEU A 91 -4.51 27.87 -8.53
C LEU A 91 -4.57 27.64 -10.04
N HIS A 92 -4.51 28.72 -10.84
CA HIS A 92 -4.43 28.62 -12.30
C HIS A 92 -3.20 27.85 -12.76
N THR A 93 -2.03 28.14 -12.15
CA THR A 93 -0.80 27.40 -12.41
C THR A 93 -0.98 25.92 -12.12
N ALA A 94 -1.54 25.55 -10.96
CA ALA A 94 -1.77 24.15 -10.59
C ALA A 94 -2.75 23.43 -11.54
N LEU A 95 -3.81 24.10 -11.99
CA LEU A 95 -4.80 23.52 -12.92
C LEU A 95 -4.19 23.16 -14.28
N GLY A 96 -3.25 23.98 -14.77
CA GLY A 96 -2.56 23.73 -16.05
C GLY A 96 -1.61 22.52 -16.02
N TRP A 97 -1.24 22.02 -14.86
CA TRP A 97 -0.22 20.98 -14.71
C TRP A 97 -0.85 19.61 -14.48
N THR A 98 -0.67 18.70 -15.43
CA THR A 98 -1.12 17.29 -15.31
C THR A 98 -0.62 16.61 -14.04
N GLN A 99 0.61 16.91 -13.62
CA GLN A 99 1.23 16.33 -12.44
C GLN A 99 0.63 16.85 -11.15
N ALA A 100 0.22 18.12 -11.10
CA ALA A 100 -0.52 18.65 -9.96
C ALA A 100 -1.88 17.94 -9.84
N ARG A 101 -2.61 17.77 -10.95
CA ARG A 101 -3.88 17.02 -10.97
C ARG A 101 -3.70 15.55 -10.55
N ARG A 102 -2.61 14.89 -10.99
CA ARG A 102 -2.23 13.55 -10.54
C ARG A 102 -1.83 13.50 -9.06
N SER A 103 -1.15 14.52 -8.53
CA SER A 103 -0.86 14.60 -7.09
C SER A 103 -2.14 14.71 -6.28
N VAL A 104 -3.11 15.51 -6.73
CA VAL A 104 -4.42 15.61 -6.07
C VAL A 104 -5.16 14.28 -6.15
N ALA A 105 -5.14 13.59 -7.30
CA ALA A 105 -5.74 12.27 -7.46
C ALA A 105 -5.11 11.22 -6.54
N ALA A 106 -3.78 11.18 -6.48
CA ALA A 106 -3.05 10.29 -5.58
C ALA A 106 -3.40 10.60 -4.11
N LEU A 107 -3.41 11.86 -3.68
CA LEU A 107 -3.77 12.21 -2.30
C LEU A 107 -5.27 12.03 -1.99
N ALA A 108 -6.14 12.03 -3.00
CA ALA A 108 -7.56 11.71 -2.86
C ALA A 108 -7.77 10.21 -2.60
N GLY A 109 -6.97 9.35 -3.23
CA GLY A 109 -6.96 7.91 -3.00
C GLY A 109 -6.17 7.49 -1.76
N TRP A 110 -5.03 8.13 -1.53
CA TRP A 110 -4.02 7.80 -0.52
C TRP A 110 -3.82 9.03 0.39
N PRO A 111 -4.62 9.18 1.46
CA PRO A 111 -4.81 10.46 2.16
C PRO A 111 -3.55 11.14 2.69
N VAL A 112 -2.50 10.38 2.98
CA VAL A 112 -1.21 10.91 3.41
C VAL A 112 -0.09 10.17 2.71
N MET A 113 0.83 10.92 2.10
CA MET A 113 1.99 10.40 1.39
C MET A 113 3.23 11.24 1.69
N ASN A 114 4.40 10.63 1.66
CA ASN A 114 5.65 11.40 1.62
C ASN A 114 5.96 11.91 0.20
N THR A 115 6.88 12.87 0.06
CA THR A 115 7.26 13.44 -1.24
C THR A 115 7.68 12.37 -2.26
N ARG A 116 8.44 11.35 -1.84
CA ARG A 116 8.94 10.32 -2.74
C ARG A 116 7.78 9.45 -3.25
N GLN A 117 6.86 9.06 -2.37
CA GLN A 117 5.69 8.24 -2.73
C GLN A 117 4.84 9.00 -3.74
N LEU A 118 4.59 10.28 -3.49
CA LEU A 118 3.81 11.12 -4.39
C LEU A 118 4.49 11.31 -5.75
N ALA A 119 5.82 11.46 -5.75
CA ALA A 119 6.64 11.45 -6.96
C ALA A 119 6.50 10.13 -7.75
N ALA A 120 6.44 8.97 -7.09
CA ALA A 120 6.27 7.69 -7.75
C ALA A 120 4.88 7.52 -8.37
N PHE A 121 3.82 7.88 -7.65
CA PHE A 121 2.46 7.85 -8.20
C PHE A 121 2.30 8.78 -9.41
N THR A 122 2.92 9.96 -9.39
CA THR A 122 2.84 10.92 -10.51
C THR A 122 3.83 10.62 -11.64
N GLY A 123 4.85 9.80 -11.38
CA GLY A 123 5.94 9.49 -12.29
C GLY A 123 6.88 10.67 -12.54
N HIS A 124 7.23 11.39 -11.47
CA HIS A 124 8.21 12.46 -11.52
C HIS A 124 9.34 12.21 -10.53
N PRO A 125 10.59 12.57 -10.86
CA PRO A 125 11.69 12.47 -9.93
C PRO A 125 11.38 13.26 -8.64
N PRO A 126 11.71 12.73 -7.44
CA PRO A 126 11.51 13.45 -6.18
C PRO A 126 12.18 14.83 -6.14
N SER A 127 13.32 14.99 -6.81
CA SER A 127 14.03 16.28 -6.96
C SER A 127 13.19 17.36 -7.65
N ASN A 128 12.26 16.97 -8.51
CA ASN A 128 11.37 17.87 -9.25
C ASN A 128 9.97 17.98 -8.62
N ALA A 129 9.70 17.26 -7.54
CA ALA A 129 8.38 17.23 -6.91
C ALA A 129 7.92 18.64 -6.46
N ALA A 130 8.86 19.48 -6.02
CA ALA A 130 8.57 20.83 -5.58
C ALA A 130 7.91 21.70 -6.69
N ARG A 131 8.20 21.45 -7.97
CA ARG A 131 7.66 22.25 -9.08
C ARG A 131 6.14 22.21 -9.18
N HIS A 132 5.52 21.07 -8.83
CA HIS A 132 4.06 20.90 -8.86
C HIS A 132 3.43 20.87 -7.47
N LEU A 133 4.16 20.48 -6.42
CA LEU A 133 3.64 20.48 -5.05
C LEU A 133 3.63 21.86 -4.41
N ARG A 134 4.56 22.75 -4.77
CA ARG A 134 4.59 24.12 -4.22
C ARG A 134 3.37 24.94 -4.66
N PRO A 135 2.97 24.98 -5.94
CA PRO A 135 1.75 25.66 -6.35
C PRO A 135 0.49 25.11 -5.65
N LEU A 136 0.37 23.78 -5.52
CA LEU A 136 -0.73 23.16 -4.78
C LEU A 136 -0.77 23.56 -3.30
N PHE A 137 0.41 23.63 -2.66
CA PHE A 137 0.52 24.10 -1.29
C PHE A 137 0.11 25.57 -1.17
N LEU A 138 0.68 26.46 -2.00
CA LEU A 138 0.40 27.90 -1.98
C LEU A 138 -1.06 28.23 -2.34
N ALA A 139 -1.67 27.44 -3.24
CA ALA A 139 -3.09 27.55 -3.58
C ALA A 139 -4.02 27.02 -2.48
N GLY A 140 -3.48 26.46 -1.38
CA GLY A 140 -4.27 25.91 -0.27
C GLY A 140 -4.94 24.57 -0.59
N VAL A 141 -4.55 23.89 -1.66
CA VAL A 141 -5.11 22.59 -2.09
C VAL A 141 -4.45 21.43 -1.34
N VAL A 142 -3.18 21.55 -0.97
CA VAL A 142 -2.39 20.53 -0.26
C VAL A 142 -1.80 21.12 1.02
N ASP A 143 -1.89 20.37 2.12
CA ASP A 143 -1.18 20.68 3.35
C ASP A 143 0.18 20.00 3.38
N ARG A 144 1.14 20.60 4.10
CA ARG A 144 2.50 20.07 4.23
C ARG A 144 2.88 19.82 5.68
N GLY A 145 3.16 18.57 6.02
CA GLY A 145 3.74 18.16 7.30
C GLY A 145 5.25 18.01 7.21
N ARG A 146 5.99 18.37 8.26
CA ARG A 146 7.41 18.03 8.37
C ARG A 146 7.55 16.64 8.99
N LEU A 147 8.39 15.78 8.41
CA LEU A 147 8.77 14.54 9.07
C LEU A 147 9.64 14.87 10.30
N PRO A 148 9.28 14.38 11.50
CA PRO A 148 10.16 14.46 12.66
C PRO A 148 11.33 13.52 12.39
N MET A 149 12.47 14.07 11.99
CA MET A 149 13.70 13.32 11.78
C MET A 149 14.84 14.12 12.39
N GLY A 150 15.18 13.82 13.64
CA GLY A 150 16.56 13.85 14.09
C GLY A 150 17.19 12.50 13.77
N LEU A 151 18.48 12.47 13.45
CA LEU A 151 19.38 11.29 13.40
C LEU A 151 19.51 10.43 12.12
N LEU A 152 18.58 10.37 11.16
CA LEU A 152 18.86 9.68 9.88
C LEU A 152 19.17 10.69 8.77
N PHE A 153 20.47 10.99 8.63
CA PHE A 153 21.19 11.49 7.46
C PHE A 153 20.37 12.23 6.39
N GLY A 154 20.34 13.57 6.44
CA GLY A 154 20.11 14.43 5.26
C GLY A 154 18.72 14.43 4.62
N HIS A 155 17.76 13.63 5.07
CA HIS A 155 16.45 13.53 4.45
C HIS A 155 15.47 14.63 4.90
N LYS A 156 15.45 15.76 4.18
CA LYS A 156 14.44 16.82 4.31
C LYS A 156 13.10 16.42 3.63
N GLY A 157 12.51 15.31 4.07
CA GLY A 157 11.24 14.82 3.56
C GLY A 157 10.04 15.58 4.12
N HIS A 158 9.00 15.78 3.29
CA HIS A 158 7.72 16.31 3.71
C HIS A 158 6.63 15.25 3.57
N LEU A 159 5.61 15.34 4.41
CA LEU A 159 4.34 14.69 4.23
C LEU A 159 3.37 15.64 3.54
N HIS A 160 2.51 15.08 2.71
CA HIS A 160 1.50 15.79 1.97
C HIS A 160 0.14 15.12 2.22
N ARG A 161 -0.90 15.95 2.31
CA ARG A 161 -2.30 15.52 2.34
C ARG A 161 -3.14 16.57 1.63
N LEU A 162 -4.34 16.21 1.18
CA LEU A 162 -5.28 17.21 0.71
C LEU A 162 -5.69 18.14 1.86
N SER A 163 -5.74 19.43 1.55
CA SER A 163 -6.35 20.43 2.42
C SER A 163 -7.84 20.15 2.55
N THR A 164 -8.43 20.74 3.57
CA THR A 164 -9.85 20.57 3.89
C THR A 164 -10.63 21.87 3.79
N GLY A 165 -9.96 22.93 3.30
CA GLY A 165 -10.56 24.22 3.00
C GLY A 165 -11.29 24.24 1.66
N PRO A 166 -12.00 25.34 1.36
CA PRO A 166 -12.76 25.53 0.13
C PRO A 166 -11.91 25.53 -1.15
N GLU A 167 -10.60 25.72 -1.03
CA GLU A 167 -9.62 25.75 -2.12
C GLU A 167 -9.57 24.42 -2.89
N LEU A 168 -9.70 23.29 -2.19
CA LEU A 168 -9.81 21.98 -2.85
C LEU A 168 -11.07 21.90 -3.73
N GLY A 169 -12.19 22.41 -3.22
CA GLY A 169 -13.45 22.48 -3.98
C GLY A 169 -13.30 23.36 -5.23
N ARG A 170 -12.67 24.54 -5.08
CA ARG A 170 -12.37 25.45 -6.20
C ARG A 170 -11.45 24.80 -7.24
N PHE A 171 -10.41 24.09 -6.81
CA PHE A 171 -9.54 23.32 -7.69
C PHE A 171 -10.35 22.28 -8.49
N LEU A 172 -11.16 21.47 -7.82
CA LEU A 172 -11.97 20.45 -8.49
C LEU A 172 -13.01 21.04 -9.45
N ALA A 173 -13.61 22.17 -9.09
CA ALA A 173 -14.56 22.89 -9.94
C ALA A 173 -13.91 23.44 -11.21
N GLY A 174 -12.64 23.82 -11.15
CA GLY A 174 -11.84 24.28 -12.30
C GLY A 174 -11.36 23.17 -13.24
N LEU A 175 -11.57 21.89 -12.90
CA LEU A 175 -11.22 20.76 -13.77
C LEU A 175 -12.33 20.51 -14.81
N SER A 176 -11.92 20.09 -16.02
CA SER A 176 -12.84 19.51 -17.00
C SER A 176 -13.61 18.32 -16.39
N PRO A 177 -14.82 17.98 -16.88
CA PRO A 177 -15.55 16.82 -16.36
C PRO A 177 -14.74 15.53 -16.41
N ALA A 178 -13.99 15.32 -17.49
CA ALA A 178 -13.12 14.16 -17.65
C ALA A 178 -12.00 14.14 -16.59
N ASP A 179 -11.23 15.22 -16.45
CA ASP A 179 -10.15 15.28 -15.46
C ASP A 179 -10.66 15.17 -14.03
N ARG A 180 -11.82 15.76 -13.75
CA ARG A 180 -12.48 15.64 -12.45
C ARG A 180 -12.80 14.19 -12.14
N ALA A 181 -13.39 13.46 -13.10
CA ALA A 181 -13.67 12.03 -12.95
C ALA A 181 -12.38 11.21 -12.75
N ARG A 182 -11.30 11.52 -13.49
CA ARG A 182 -9.99 10.87 -13.33
C ARG A 182 -9.32 11.16 -11.98
N THR A 183 -9.52 12.36 -11.44
CA THR A 183 -9.00 12.79 -10.14
C THR A 183 -9.80 12.20 -8.97
N THR A 184 -11.12 12.13 -9.09
CA THR A 184 -12.00 11.68 -8.00
C THR A 184 -12.38 10.21 -8.09
N MET A 185 -12.11 9.55 -9.22
CA MET A 185 -12.57 8.17 -9.52
C MET A 185 -14.09 8.01 -9.39
N GLY A 186 -14.82 9.10 -9.66
CA GLY A 186 -16.27 9.17 -9.51
C GLY A 186 -16.76 9.01 -8.07
N VAL A 187 -15.91 9.24 -7.05
CA VAL A 187 -16.32 9.28 -5.64
C VAL A 187 -16.04 10.65 -5.02
N PRO A 188 -16.89 11.14 -4.10
CA PRO A 188 -16.54 12.30 -3.30
C PRO A 188 -15.22 12.08 -2.56
N ILE A 189 -14.33 13.08 -2.58
CA ILE A 189 -13.11 13.04 -1.79
C ILE A 189 -13.49 13.12 -0.32
N ARG A 190 -13.16 12.07 0.44
CA ARG A 190 -13.37 12.01 1.88
C ARG A 190 -12.05 12.26 2.59
N ARG A 191 -12.10 12.84 3.79
CA ARG A 191 -10.94 12.84 4.67
C ARG A 191 -10.61 11.38 5.01
N GLY A 192 -9.34 11.01 4.86
CA GLY A 192 -8.86 9.70 5.27
C GLY A 192 -9.13 9.46 6.76
N HIS A 193 -9.75 8.32 7.07
CA HIS A 193 -9.80 7.80 8.43
C HIS A 193 -8.58 6.89 8.65
N GLY A 194 -7.73 7.21 9.62
CA GLY A 194 -6.50 6.47 9.85
C GLY A 194 -5.42 7.32 10.51
N THR A 195 -4.35 6.69 10.97
CA THR A 195 -3.16 7.48 11.35
C THR A 195 -2.25 7.63 10.15
N VAL A 196 -1.41 8.66 10.16
CA VAL A 196 -0.41 8.92 9.11
C VAL A 196 0.35 7.64 8.71
N ARG A 197 0.85 6.86 9.67
CA ARG A 197 1.56 5.60 9.38
C ARG A 197 0.71 4.59 8.60
N HIS A 198 -0.60 4.55 8.85
CA HIS A 198 -1.50 3.62 8.16
C HIS A 198 -1.54 3.98 6.68
N HIS A 199 -1.79 5.24 6.37
CA HIS A 199 -1.82 5.73 4.99
C HIS A 199 -0.47 5.59 4.29
N LEU A 200 0.64 5.88 4.99
CA LEU A 200 1.99 5.68 4.44
C LEU A 200 2.27 4.23 4.09
N LEU A 201 1.89 3.28 4.95
CA LEU A 201 2.08 1.84 4.71
C LEU A 201 1.19 1.28 3.61
N VAL A 202 -0.07 1.73 3.54
CA VAL A 202 -0.98 1.35 2.46
C VAL A 202 -0.46 1.86 1.12
N ALA A 203 -0.03 3.13 1.04
CA ALA A 203 0.55 3.71 -0.17
C ALA A 203 1.86 3.00 -0.57
N GLU A 204 2.69 2.64 0.42
CA GLU A 204 3.92 1.88 0.21
C GLU A 204 3.64 0.49 -0.37
N LEU A 205 2.67 -0.23 0.20
CA LEU A 205 2.24 -1.52 -0.31
C LEU A 205 1.74 -1.40 -1.75
N ALA A 206 0.91 -0.40 -2.05
CA ALA A 206 0.39 -0.18 -3.40
C ALA A 206 1.50 0.05 -4.43
N LEU A 207 2.52 0.84 -4.10
CA LEU A 207 3.67 1.09 -4.96
C LEU A 207 4.50 -0.18 -5.18
N ARG A 208 4.81 -0.91 -4.11
CA ARG A 208 5.58 -2.16 -4.21
C ARG A 208 4.84 -3.21 -5.02
N VAL A 209 3.53 -3.37 -4.83
CA VAL A 209 2.72 -4.33 -5.60
C VAL A 209 2.75 -3.97 -7.07
N ALA A 210 2.54 -2.69 -7.38
CA ALA A 210 2.54 -2.19 -8.75
C ALA A 210 3.90 -2.32 -9.47
N GLU A 211 5.01 -2.40 -8.74
CA GLU A 211 6.34 -2.51 -9.32
C GLU A 211 6.85 -3.95 -9.41
N LEU A 212 6.53 -4.78 -8.41
CA LEU A 212 7.20 -6.07 -8.19
C LEU A 212 6.36 -7.31 -8.47
N VAL A 213 5.03 -7.20 -8.53
CA VAL A 213 4.15 -8.37 -8.61
C VAL A 213 3.74 -8.59 -10.07
N PRO A 214 4.25 -9.63 -10.75
CA PRO A 214 3.85 -9.95 -12.11
C PRO A 214 2.36 -10.24 -12.19
N GLY A 215 1.74 -9.93 -13.33
CA GLY A 215 0.32 -10.19 -13.55
C GLY A 215 -0.63 -9.25 -12.81
N VAL A 216 -0.15 -8.33 -11.95
CA VAL A 216 -0.98 -7.24 -11.43
C VAL A 216 -1.15 -6.17 -12.51
N VAL A 217 -2.41 -5.81 -12.76
CA VAL A 217 -2.77 -4.82 -13.78
C VAL A 217 -3.22 -3.50 -13.20
N ALA A 218 -3.69 -3.47 -11.96
CA ALA A 218 -4.08 -2.24 -11.28
C ALA A 218 -3.98 -2.38 -9.76
N VAL A 219 -3.73 -1.27 -9.08
CA VAL A 219 -3.89 -1.16 -7.63
C VAL A 219 -4.72 0.07 -7.33
N PHE A 220 -5.89 -0.14 -6.75
CA PHE A 220 -6.87 0.89 -6.45
C PHE A 220 -6.87 1.27 -4.97
N PRO A 221 -7.09 2.55 -4.65
CA PRO A 221 -7.19 3.02 -3.27
C PRO A 221 -8.49 2.61 -2.60
N GLY A 222 -8.49 2.61 -1.26
CA GLY A 222 -9.65 2.27 -0.44
C GLY A 222 -10.93 3.01 -0.79
N SER A 223 -10.84 4.27 -1.25
CA SER A 223 -12.00 5.08 -1.64
C SER A 223 -12.88 4.44 -2.73
N VAL A 224 -12.33 3.52 -3.52
CA VAL A 224 -13.07 2.76 -4.53
C VAL A 224 -13.11 1.25 -4.26
N SER A 225 -12.58 0.80 -3.12
CA SER A 225 -12.52 -0.60 -2.68
C SER A 225 -13.68 -1.00 -1.75
N SER A 226 -14.90 -0.54 -2.02
CA SER A 226 -16.08 -0.94 -1.26
C SER A 226 -16.73 -2.22 -1.80
N PRO A 227 -17.39 -3.03 -0.96
CA PRO A 227 -18.23 -4.14 -1.40
C PRO A 227 -19.22 -3.75 -2.49
N ALA A 228 -19.90 -2.61 -2.37
CA ALA A 228 -20.84 -2.16 -3.41
C ALA A 228 -20.19 -1.98 -4.79
N ARG A 229 -18.91 -1.59 -4.83
CA ARG A 229 -18.17 -1.48 -6.10
C ARG A 229 -17.61 -2.82 -6.57
N LEU A 230 -17.18 -3.67 -5.64
CA LEU A 230 -16.55 -4.95 -5.95
C LEU A 230 -17.56 -6.06 -6.29
N LEU A 231 -18.71 -6.06 -5.62
CA LEU A 231 -19.73 -7.11 -5.65
C LEU A 231 -21.13 -6.59 -5.99
N GLY A 232 -21.26 -5.35 -6.49
CA GLY A 232 -22.57 -4.76 -6.80
C GLY A 232 -23.38 -5.54 -7.85
N HIS A 233 -22.74 -6.39 -8.66
CA HIS A 233 -23.43 -7.31 -9.58
C HIS A 233 -24.20 -8.42 -8.85
N LEU A 234 -23.88 -8.67 -7.58
CA LEU A 234 -24.59 -9.58 -6.68
C LEU A 234 -25.64 -8.83 -5.83
N GLY A 235 -25.94 -7.56 -6.14
CA GLY A 235 -26.88 -6.74 -5.37
C GLY A 235 -26.31 -6.17 -4.07
N VAL A 236 -25.02 -6.33 -3.81
CA VAL A 236 -24.37 -5.80 -2.59
C VAL A 236 -24.35 -4.27 -2.62
N THR A 237 -24.83 -3.64 -1.54
CA THR A 237 -24.91 -2.18 -1.40
C THR A 237 -24.00 -1.61 -0.32
N ALA A 238 -23.25 -2.45 0.39
CA ALA A 238 -22.42 -2.02 1.51
C ALA A 238 -21.31 -1.04 1.09
N THR A 239 -21.23 0.10 1.80
CA THR A 239 -20.36 1.24 1.45
C THR A 239 -19.12 1.36 2.32
N TRP A 240 -18.86 0.43 3.23
CA TRP A 240 -17.58 0.38 3.94
C TRP A 240 -16.47 -0.05 2.96
N HIS A 241 -15.20 0.12 3.33
CA HIS A 241 -14.08 0.02 2.39
C HIS A 241 -12.96 -0.88 2.91
N ALA A 242 -12.33 -1.65 2.01
CA ALA A 242 -10.98 -2.16 2.21
C ALA A 242 -9.96 -1.00 2.20
N ASP A 243 -8.73 -1.25 2.63
CA ASP A 243 -7.66 -0.24 2.57
C ASP A 243 -7.15 -0.03 1.13
N LEU A 244 -7.12 -1.09 0.33
CA LEU A 244 -6.86 -1.06 -1.11
C LEU A 244 -7.41 -2.31 -1.82
N THR A 245 -7.42 -2.28 -3.15
CA THR A 245 -7.69 -3.48 -3.97
C THR A 245 -6.62 -3.65 -5.03
N ILE A 246 -6.00 -4.82 -5.07
CA ILE A 246 -5.10 -5.26 -6.14
C ILE A 246 -5.95 -5.98 -7.18
N VAL A 247 -5.69 -5.74 -8.47
CA VAL A 247 -6.39 -6.42 -9.57
C VAL A 247 -5.37 -7.18 -10.41
N ARG A 248 -5.60 -8.49 -10.54
CA ARG A 248 -4.80 -9.41 -11.36
C ARG A 248 -5.22 -9.35 -12.83
N ALA A 249 -4.41 -9.89 -13.74
CA ALA A 249 -4.62 -9.82 -15.18
C ALA A 249 -5.87 -10.57 -15.68
N ASP A 250 -6.25 -11.65 -14.99
CA ASP A 250 -7.52 -12.36 -15.17
C ASP A 250 -8.69 -11.67 -14.43
N GLY A 251 -8.38 -10.55 -13.75
CA GLY A 251 -9.27 -9.67 -13.02
C GLY A 251 -9.84 -10.24 -11.71
N LEU A 252 -9.21 -11.28 -11.15
CA LEU A 252 -9.34 -11.56 -9.72
C LEU A 252 -8.97 -10.29 -8.94
N ARG A 253 -9.81 -9.90 -7.99
CA ARG A 253 -9.60 -8.74 -7.12
C ARG A 253 -9.17 -9.23 -5.74
N ILE A 254 -8.11 -8.62 -5.20
CA ILE A 254 -7.60 -8.89 -3.87
C ILE A 254 -7.81 -7.64 -3.03
N ALA A 255 -8.84 -7.64 -2.19
CA ALA A 255 -9.07 -6.58 -1.22
C ALA A 255 -8.13 -6.77 -0.03
N VAL A 256 -7.42 -5.72 0.37
CA VAL A 256 -6.46 -5.81 1.47
C VAL A 256 -6.92 -4.97 2.65
N GLU A 257 -6.89 -5.56 3.83
CA GLU A 257 -7.10 -4.92 5.13
C GLU A 257 -5.78 -4.90 5.89
N LEU A 258 -5.16 -3.73 6.00
CA LEU A 258 -3.92 -3.53 6.73
C LEU A 258 -4.21 -3.46 8.23
N THR A 259 -3.63 -4.39 9.00
CA THR A 259 -3.85 -4.48 10.45
C THR A 259 -2.62 -4.02 11.20
N ARG A 260 -2.78 -3.01 12.07
CA ARG A 260 -1.67 -2.35 12.78
C ARG A 260 -1.79 -2.45 14.29
N ALA A 261 -2.19 -3.62 14.79
CA ALA A 261 -2.12 -3.89 16.21
C ALA A 261 -2.95 -2.99 17.14
N ARG A 262 -4.14 -2.53 16.70
CA ARG A 262 -4.96 -1.58 17.49
C ARG A 262 -5.92 -2.22 18.48
N SER A 263 -6.70 -3.19 18.01
CA SER A 263 -7.77 -3.80 18.81
C SER A 263 -8.19 -5.14 18.21
N ARG A 264 -8.25 -6.18 19.05
CA ARG A 264 -8.78 -7.50 18.67
C ARG A 264 -10.25 -7.40 18.25
N ARG A 265 -11.07 -6.65 19.00
CA ARG A 265 -12.49 -6.45 18.67
C ARG A 265 -12.68 -5.82 17.29
N SER A 266 -11.86 -4.82 16.94
CA SER A 266 -11.94 -4.20 15.61
C SER A 266 -11.52 -5.15 14.50
N LEU A 267 -10.55 -6.03 14.75
CA LEU A 267 -10.12 -7.05 13.80
C LEU A 267 -11.24 -8.07 13.58
N ASP A 268 -11.80 -8.62 14.66
CA ASP A 268 -12.90 -9.59 14.61
C ASP A 268 -14.10 -9.00 13.85
N ALA A 269 -14.49 -7.75 14.13
CA ALA A 269 -15.59 -7.08 13.44
C ALA A 269 -15.32 -6.85 11.94
N LYS A 270 -14.08 -6.51 11.55
CA LYS A 270 -13.75 -6.39 10.11
C LYS A 270 -13.80 -7.74 9.40
N MET A 271 -13.25 -8.77 10.04
CA MET A 271 -13.21 -10.12 9.48
C MET A 271 -14.61 -10.73 9.39
N HIS A 272 -15.44 -10.53 10.41
CA HIS A 272 -16.82 -11.00 10.41
C HIS A 272 -17.64 -10.36 9.29
N ARG A 273 -17.56 -9.04 9.10
CA ARG A 273 -18.26 -8.35 8.00
C ARG A 273 -17.86 -8.84 6.61
N TRP A 274 -16.56 -9.10 6.39
CA TRP A 274 -16.11 -9.70 5.13
C TRP A 274 -16.58 -11.15 5.00
N ALA A 275 -16.55 -11.92 6.09
CA ALA A 275 -16.94 -13.32 6.09
C ALA A 275 -18.43 -13.50 5.83
N GLU A 276 -19.28 -12.68 6.46
CA GLU A 276 -20.72 -12.64 6.26
C GLU A 276 -21.06 -12.27 4.81
N LEU A 277 -20.39 -11.25 4.26
CA LEU A 277 -20.59 -10.84 2.87
C LEU A 277 -20.19 -11.92 1.84
N LEU A 278 -19.15 -12.69 2.14
CA LEU A 278 -18.64 -13.75 1.27
C LEU A 278 -19.31 -15.10 1.53
N ALA A 279 -20.02 -15.23 2.64
CA ALA A 279 -20.84 -16.38 2.94
C ALA A 279 -21.98 -16.45 1.93
N GLY A 280 -22.12 -17.59 1.26
CA GLY A 280 -23.14 -17.80 0.23
C GLY A 280 -22.67 -17.52 -1.20
N HIS A 281 -21.45 -17.03 -1.41
CA HIS A 281 -20.91 -16.80 -2.75
C HIS A 281 -19.62 -17.56 -3.01
N HIS A 282 -19.56 -18.27 -4.14
CA HIS A 282 -18.34 -18.92 -4.58
C HIS A 282 -17.34 -17.91 -5.14
N ARG A 283 -16.03 -18.16 -5.02
CA ARG A 283 -14.97 -17.29 -5.56
C ARG A 283 -15.16 -16.96 -7.05
N HIS A 284 -15.65 -17.92 -7.83
CA HIS A 284 -15.90 -17.71 -9.27
C HIS A 284 -17.07 -16.73 -9.54
N GLU A 285 -17.99 -16.57 -8.60
CA GLU A 285 -19.09 -15.60 -8.69
C GLU A 285 -18.69 -14.21 -8.17
N THR A 286 -17.81 -14.17 -7.16
CA THR A 286 -17.35 -12.92 -6.56
C THR A 286 -16.17 -12.30 -7.32
N GLY A 287 -15.26 -13.14 -7.83
CA GLY A 287 -13.94 -12.74 -8.30
C GLY A 287 -13.15 -11.96 -7.24
N LEU A 288 -13.32 -12.31 -5.96
CA LEU A 288 -12.77 -11.57 -4.81
C LEU A 288 -12.09 -12.49 -3.79
N VAL A 289 -10.90 -12.08 -3.36
CA VAL A 289 -10.21 -12.60 -2.17
C VAL A 289 -9.93 -11.43 -1.24
N VAL A 290 -10.04 -11.65 0.07
CA VAL A 290 -9.77 -10.64 1.11
C VAL A 290 -8.54 -11.06 1.91
N VAL A 291 -7.54 -10.20 1.98
CA VAL A 291 -6.28 -10.45 2.71
C VAL A 291 -6.17 -9.52 3.90
N PHE A 292 -6.11 -10.08 5.10
CA PHE A 292 -5.75 -9.36 6.32
C PHE A 292 -4.23 -9.37 6.49
N LEU A 293 -3.59 -8.24 6.17
CA LEU A 293 -2.14 -8.09 6.23
C LEU A 293 -1.71 -7.63 7.62
N ASN A 294 -0.89 -8.43 8.31
CA ASN A 294 -0.21 -8.01 9.53
C ASN A 294 0.82 -6.93 9.19
N ALA A 295 0.62 -5.71 9.66
CA ALA A 295 1.63 -4.66 9.67
C ALA A 295 1.80 -4.08 11.07
N ALA A 296 1.64 -4.94 12.09
CA ALA A 296 1.91 -4.60 13.47
C ALA A 296 3.36 -4.13 13.61
N CYS A 297 3.51 -2.94 14.18
CA CYS A 297 4.78 -2.25 14.33
C CYS A 297 4.77 -1.49 15.64
N THR A 298 5.92 -1.43 16.33
CA THR A 298 6.06 -0.59 17.52
C THR A 298 6.29 0.87 17.12
N SER A 299 5.83 1.81 17.96
CA SER A 299 6.17 3.22 17.82
C SER A 299 7.57 3.52 18.37
N GLU A 300 8.08 2.68 19.25
CA GLU A 300 9.38 2.82 19.93
C GLU A 300 10.07 1.46 20.01
N GLY A 301 11.36 1.49 20.31
CA GLY A 301 12.13 0.31 20.68
C GLY A 301 12.98 -0.29 19.57
N THR A 302 13.54 -1.45 19.88
CA THR A 302 14.51 -2.19 19.08
C THR A 302 13.84 -3.03 17.99
N ILE A 303 14.64 -3.47 17.00
CA ILE A 303 14.20 -4.46 16.00
C ILE A 303 13.69 -5.75 16.66
N GLY A 304 14.25 -6.14 17.81
CA GLY A 304 13.79 -7.31 18.57
C GLY A 304 12.36 -7.13 19.11
N GLU A 305 12.02 -5.93 19.57
CA GLU A 305 10.67 -5.60 20.05
C GLU A 305 9.65 -5.54 18.92
N LEU A 306 10.02 -4.94 17.79
CA LEU A 306 9.22 -4.98 16.56
C LEU A 306 8.85 -6.43 16.20
N ARG A 307 9.84 -7.32 16.16
CA ARG A 307 9.67 -8.74 15.84
C ARG A 307 8.78 -9.47 16.85
N ARG A 308 8.93 -9.21 18.15
CA ARG A 308 8.05 -9.80 19.19
C ARG A 308 6.61 -9.30 19.03
N HIS A 309 6.45 -8.00 18.80
CA HIS A 309 5.13 -7.38 18.62
C HIS A 309 4.42 -7.91 17.37
N HIS A 310 5.15 -8.07 16.26
CA HIS A 310 4.62 -8.62 15.02
C HIS A 310 4.12 -10.05 15.19
N ARG A 311 4.91 -10.93 15.84
CA ARG A 311 4.52 -12.31 16.14
C ARG A 311 3.28 -12.41 17.03
N LYS A 312 3.19 -11.57 18.07
CA LYS A 312 2.01 -11.51 18.95
C LYS A 312 0.74 -11.20 18.14
N TRP A 313 0.83 -10.30 17.17
CA TRP A 313 -0.31 -9.93 16.33
C TRP A 313 -0.61 -10.92 15.22
N ALA A 314 0.39 -11.63 14.69
CA ALA A 314 0.18 -12.76 13.80
C ALA A 314 -0.65 -13.85 14.49
N ALA A 315 -0.33 -14.18 15.75
CA ALA A 315 -1.14 -15.10 16.55
C ALA A 315 -2.55 -14.56 16.78
N ALA A 316 -2.70 -13.29 17.16
CA ALA A 316 -4.02 -12.68 17.36
C ALA A 316 -4.90 -12.69 16.10
N GLN A 317 -4.30 -12.54 14.91
CA GLN A 317 -5.02 -12.67 13.63
C GLN A 317 -5.45 -14.09 13.33
N ARG A 318 -4.60 -15.09 13.60
CA ARG A 318 -5.00 -16.49 13.49
C ARG A 318 -6.13 -16.83 14.46
N ASP A 319 -6.06 -16.34 15.70
CA ASP A 319 -7.13 -16.56 16.67
C ASP A 319 -8.44 -15.89 16.23
N ALA A 320 -8.37 -14.67 15.66
CA ALA A 320 -9.53 -13.99 15.09
C ALA A 320 -10.13 -14.79 13.94
N TYR A 321 -9.29 -15.29 13.02
CA TYR A 321 -9.71 -16.18 11.95
C TYR A 321 -10.41 -17.43 12.48
N ALA A 322 -9.79 -18.14 13.41
CA ALA A 322 -10.35 -19.36 13.98
C ALA A 322 -11.67 -19.11 14.72
N ARG A 323 -11.80 -17.98 15.43
CA ARG A 323 -13.04 -17.59 16.12
C ARG A 323 -14.14 -17.21 15.12
N VAL A 324 -13.89 -16.20 14.29
CA VAL A 324 -14.87 -15.63 13.36
C VAL A 324 -15.31 -16.65 12.32
N LEU A 325 -14.35 -17.37 11.72
CA LEU A 325 -14.62 -18.39 10.72
C LEU A 325 -14.76 -19.76 11.38
N SER A 326 -15.61 -19.85 12.40
CA SER A 326 -16.06 -21.10 13.01
C SER A 326 -17.57 -21.27 12.86
N ARG A 327 -18.06 -22.49 13.11
CA ARG A 327 -19.50 -22.79 13.15
C ARG A 327 -20.28 -21.91 14.14
N ASP A 328 -19.63 -21.50 15.23
CA ASP A 328 -20.25 -20.72 16.29
C ASP A 328 -20.02 -19.22 16.13
N GLY A 329 -18.99 -18.82 15.37
CA GLY A 329 -18.59 -17.42 15.24
C GLY A 329 -19.08 -16.72 13.98
N LEU A 330 -19.32 -17.44 12.88
CA LEU A 330 -19.84 -16.83 11.66
C LEU A 330 -21.36 -16.80 11.72
N LEU A 331 -21.90 -15.58 11.66
CA LEU A 331 -23.31 -15.31 11.56
C LEU A 331 -23.62 -14.74 10.18
N VAL A 332 -24.67 -15.26 9.54
CA VAL A 332 -25.23 -14.79 8.27
C VAL A 332 -26.69 -14.49 8.56
N ASP A 333 -27.10 -13.23 8.36
CA ASP A 333 -28.45 -12.75 8.69
C ASP A 333 -28.88 -13.05 10.14
N GLY A 334 -27.92 -12.96 11.06
CA GLY A 334 -28.11 -13.22 12.49
C GLY A 334 -28.18 -14.72 12.87
N MET A 335 -28.13 -15.62 11.89
CA MET A 335 -28.16 -17.07 12.09
C MET A 335 -26.77 -17.68 11.92
N ARG A 336 -26.53 -18.85 12.53
CA ARG A 336 -25.25 -19.55 12.36
C ARG A 336 -25.07 -19.99 10.91
N ALA A 337 -23.90 -19.71 10.35
CA ALA A 337 -23.59 -20.07 8.98
C ALA A 337 -23.68 -21.59 8.75
N LEU A 338 -24.25 -21.96 7.61
CA LEU A 338 -24.25 -23.32 7.10
C LEU A 338 -22.84 -23.78 6.75
N PRO A 339 -22.57 -25.10 6.70
CA PRO A 339 -21.24 -25.61 6.36
C PRO A 339 -20.70 -25.12 5.00
N ALA A 340 -21.58 -24.97 4.01
CA ALA A 340 -21.21 -24.48 2.68
C ALA A 340 -20.81 -22.99 2.70
N GLU A 341 -21.57 -22.16 3.41
CA GLU A 341 -21.29 -20.74 3.62
C GLU A 341 -19.97 -20.52 4.35
N LEU A 342 -19.73 -21.29 5.41
CA LEU A 342 -18.49 -21.25 6.16
C LEU A 342 -17.29 -21.64 5.30
N ARG A 343 -17.43 -22.67 4.46
CA ARG A 343 -16.38 -23.09 3.51
C ARG A 343 -16.11 -22.01 2.47
N ALA A 344 -17.16 -21.39 1.92
CA ALA A 344 -17.04 -20.29 0.96
C ALA A 344 -16.28 -19.11 1.56
N ALA A 345 -16.63 -18.66 2.76
CA ALA A 345 -15.94 -17.58 3.46
C ALA A 345 -14.47 -17.92 3.76
N ARG A 346 -14.19 -19.12 4.28
CA ARG A 346 -12.82 -19.56 4.60
C ARG A 346 -11.90 -19.67 3.38
N SER A 347 -12.47 -20.00 2.22
CA SER A 347 -11.72 -20.08 0.96
C SER A 347 -11.40 -18.72 0.33
N GLN A 348 -11.98 -17.63 0.84
CA GLN A 348 -11.81 -16.28 0.28
C GLN A 348 -11.20 -15.30 1.28
N ILE A 349 -11.13 -15.64 2.58
CA ILE A 349 -10.43 -14.85 3.58
C ILE A 349 -9.05 -15.45 3.86
N HIS A 350 -8.04 -14.61 3.73
CA HIS A 350 -6.63 -14.94 3.81
C HIS A 350 -5.92 -14.04 4.81
N LEU A 351 -4.81 -14.53 5.34
CA LEU A 351 -3.90 -13.79 6.19
C LEU A 351 -2.54 -13.65 5.51
N ALA A 352 -1.86 -12.54 5.75
CA ALA A 352 -0.50 -12.31 5.27
C ALA A 352 0.30 -11.53 6.33
N SER A 353 1.62 -11.46 6.17
CA SER A 353 2.52 -10.77 7.08
C SER A 353 3.44 -9.83 6.32
N TRP A 354 3.48 -8.57 6.73
CA TRP A 354 4.40 -7.58 6.17
C TRP A 354 5.84 -8.04 6.33
N MET A 355 6.19 -8.68 7.44
CA MET A 355 7.55 -9.17 7.68
C MET A 355 7.87 -10.46 6.90
N ASP A 356 6.87 -11.21 6.45
CA ASP A 356 7.10 -12.35 5.52
C ASP A 356 7.45 -11.82 4.12
N TRP A 357 6.83 -10.72 3.72
CA TRP A 357 7.06 -10.04 2.44
C TRP A 357 8.31 -9.16 2.45
N PHE A 358 8.56 -8.47 3.56
CA PHE A 358 9.63 -7.48 3.75
C PHE A 358 10.36 -7.74 5.08
N PRO A 359 11.26 -8.73 5.11
CA PRO A 359 11.86 -9.25 6.34
C PRO A 359 12.86 -8.30 7.01
N ALA A 360 13.39 -7.33 6.26
CA ALA A 360 14.32 -6.32 6.72
C ALA A 360 14.31 -5.09 5.82
N LEU A 361 14.93 -4.00 6.28
CA LEU A 361 15.08 -2.76 5.54
C LEU A 361 15.66 -3.01 4.14
N GLY A 362 14.92 -2.58 3.10
CA GLY A 362 15.34 -2.71 1.70
C GLY A 362 15.46 -4.15 1.21
N ARG A 363 14.81 -5.11 1.89
CA ARG A 363 14.78 -6.52 1.49
C ARG A 363 13.36 -6.91 1.09
N VAL A 364 13.25 -7.63 -0.02
CA VAL A 364 12.00 -8.19 -0.56
C VAL A 364 12.15 -9.70 -0.62
N SER A 365 11.12 -10.40 -0.15
CA SER A 365 10.99 -11.85 -0.19
C SER A 365 10.23 -12.28 -1.45
N SER A 366 10.54 -13.44 -2.03
CA SER A 366 9.78 -14.01 -3.16
C SER A 366 8.30 -14.20 -2.80
N ALA A 367 8.01 -14.43 -1.51
CA ALA A 367 6.65 -14.46 -0.97
C ALA A 367 5.86 -13.17 -1.24
N PHE A 368 6.51 -12.01 -1.37
CA PHE A 368 5.83 -10.78 -1.77
C PHE A 368 5.47 -10.77 -3.26
N VAL A 369 6.42 -11.18 -4.11
CA VAL A 369 6.25 -11.25 -5.58
C VAL A 369 5.12 -12.21 -5.93
N GLU A 370 4.99 -13.31 -5.19
CA GLU A 370 3.93 -14.29 -5.33
C GLU A 370 2.61 -13.90 -4.64
N LEU A 371 2.61 -12.80 -3.87
CA LEU A 371 1.53 -12.47 -2.94
C LEU A 371 1.13 -13.68 -2.08
N SER A 372 2.13 -14.37 -1.51
CA SER A 372 1.95 -15.55 -0.68
C SER A 372 1.12 -15.20 0.55
N THR A 373 0.08 -15.99 0.79
CA THR A 373 -0.86 -15.84 1.90
C THR A 373 -1.16 -17.19 2.54
N VAL A 374 -1.80 -17.16 3.70
CA VAL A 374 -2.28 -18.37 4.38
C VAL A 374 -3.76 -18.31 4.69
N PHE A 375 -4.42 -19.46 4.64
CA PHE A 375 -5.84 -19.62 4.90
C PHE A 375 -6.11 -21.04 5.41
N ALA A 376 -7.30 -21.28 5.95
CA ALA A 376 -7.72 -22.60 6.42
C ALA A 376 -9.14 -22.92 5.92
N ALA A 377 -9.27 -23.27 4.64
CA ALA A 377 -10.57 -23.60 4.01
C ALA A 377 -11.37 -24.66 4.79
N GLU A 378 -10.67 -25.66 5.33
CA GLU A 378 -11.27 -26.75 6.11
C GLU A 378 -11.26 -26.48 7.63
N GLY A 379 -10.86 -25.28 8.04
CA GLY A 379 -11.00 -24.76 9.41
C GLY A 379 -9.89 -25.14 10.40
N ARG A 380 -9.12 -26.20 10.16
CA ARG A 380 -8.01 -26.60 11.05
C ARG A 380 -6.67 -26.72 10.36
N GLN A 381 -6.65 -27.05 9.08
CA GLN A 381 -5.41 -27.16 8.31
C GLN A 381 -5.11 -25.82 7.62
N TRP A 382 -4.05 -25.18 8.08
CA TRP A 382 -3.50 -24.00 7.40
C TRP A 382 -2.80 -24.44 6.13
N ARG A 383 -3.04 -23.70 5.05
CA ARG A 383 -2.37 -23.83 3.76
C ARG A 383 -1.75 -22.50 3.39
N ARG A 384 -0.61 -22.54 2.71
CA ARG A 384 0.05 -21.37 2.13
C ARG A 384 -0.06 -21.47 0.62
N GLU A 385 -0.59 -20.44 -0.01
CA GLU A 385 -0.79 -20.40 -1.45
C GLU A 385 -0.48 -18.98 -1.99
N ALA A 386 0.04 -18.93 -3.21
CA ALA A 386 0.35 -17.69 -3.93
C ALA A 386 -0.90 -17.13 -4.61
N LEU A 387 -1.12 -15.80 -4.55
CA LEU A 387 -2.24 -15.12 -5.20
C LEU A 387 -1.85 -14.43 -6.51
N ALA A 388 -0.56 -14.24 -6.79
CA ALA A 388 -0.12 -13.44 -7.94
C ALA A 388 -0.36 -14.12 -9.30
N ASP A 389 -0.17 -15.44 -9.40
CA ASP A 389 -0.25 -16.18 -10.65
C ASP A 389 -1.72 -16.44 -11.08
N PRO A 390 -2.16 -15.93 -12.26
CA PRO A 390 -3.50 -16.21 -12.80
C PRO A 390 -3.76 -17.69 -13.09
N THR A 391 -2.71 -18.49 -13.31
CA THR A 391 -2.80 -19.92 -13.65
C THR A 391 -2.54 -20.83 -12.46
N GLY A 392 -2.21 -20.25 -11.31
CA GLY A 392 -1.91 -20.99 -10.08
C GLY A 392 -3.16 -21.51 -9.36
N PHE A 393 -2.99 -21.88 -8.08
CA PHE A 393 -4.05 -22.46 -7.24
C PHE A 393 -5.36 -21.66 -7.24
N TRP A 394 -5.25 -20.34 -7.32
CA TRP A 394 -6.39 -19.42 -7.31
C TRP A 394 -6.83 -18.98 -8.71
N GLY A 395 -6.65 -19.83 -9.73
CA GLY A 395 -7.12 -19.54 -11.09
C GLY A 395 -8.55 -19.01 -11.10
N PHE A 396 -8.76 -17.96 -11.90
CA PHE A 396 -10.05 -17.28 -12.00
C PHE A 396 -10.39 -17.10 -13.48
N ASP A 397 -11.39 -17.86 -13.90
CA ASP A 397 -11.97 -17.78 -15.24
C ASP A 397 -13.39 -17.20 -15.12
N PRO A 398 -13.55 -15.88 -15.20
CA PRO A 398 -14.87 -15.26 -15.12
C PRO A 398 -15.72 -15.70 -16.31
N THR A 399 -16.95 -16.15 -16.04
CA THR A 399 -17.92 -16.47 -17.10
C THR A 399 -19.23 -15.70 -16.87
N GLY A 400 -19.98 -15.42 -17.94
CA GLY A 400 -21.28 -14.78 -17.82
C GLY A 400 -21.23 -13.33 -17.28
N PRO A 401 -22.20 -12.89 -16.45
CA PRO A 401 -22.38 -11.48 -16.08
C PRO A 401 -21.22 -10.80 -15.35
N ILE A 402 -20.27 -11.57 -14.80
CA ILE A 402 -19.09 -11.02 -14.10
C ILE A 402 -18.01 -10.54 -15.07
N LEU A 403 -17.97 -11.02 -16.32
CA LEU A 403 -16.94 -10.67 -17.31
C LEU A 403 -16.77 -9.15 -17.50
N ASP A 404 -17.87 -8.44 -17.77
CA ASP A 404 -17.85 -6.99 -17.98
C ASP A 404 -17.36 -6.22 -16.76
N ARG A 405 -17.63 -6.74 -15.56
CA ARG A 405 -17.22 -6.16 -14.28
C ARG A 405 -15.77 -6.41 -13.95
N VAL A 406 -15.21 -7.51 -14.42
CA VAL A 406 -13.82 -7.91 -14.22
C VAL A 406 -12.90 -7.15 -15.16
N ASP A 407 -13.34 -6.89 -16.40
CA ASP A 407 -12.59 -6.07 -17.34
C ASP A 407 -12.64 -4.58 -17.03
N ALA A 408 -13.71 -4.09 -16.38
CA ALA A 408 -13.88 -2.67 -16.12
C ALA A 408 -12.71 -2.05 -15.32
N PRO A 409 -12.19 -2.65 -14.23
CA PRO A 409 -10.97 -2.18 -13.56
C PRO A 409 -9.73 -2.18 -14.46
N ARG A 410 -9.58 -3.21 -15.31
CA ARG A 410 -8.46 -3.33 -16.26
C ARG A 410 -8.47 -2.18 -17.27
N ARG A 411 -9.66 -1.81 -17.77
CA ARG A 411 -9.86 -0.65 -18.66
C ARG A 411 -9.72 0.67 -17.91
N ALA A 412 -10.30 0.78 -16.72
CA ALA A 412 -10.32 2.03 -15.95
C ALA A 412 -8.93 2.46 -15.45
N ARG A 413 -7.94 1.55 -15.36
CA ARG A 413 -6.60 1.88 -14.83
C ARG A 413 -5.95 3.05 -15.55
N VAL A 414 -6.14 3.19 -16.88
CA VAL A 414 -5.53 4.28 -17.66
C VAL A 414 -6.16 5.64 -17.37
N ASP A 415 -7.41 5.63 -16.90
CA ASP A 415 -8.17 6.82 -16.55
C ASP A 415 -8.13 7.16 -15.05
N VAL A 416 -7.61 6.27 -14.20
CA VAL A 416 -7.52 6.51 -12.76
C VAL A 416 -6.12 7.02 -12.40
N TRP A 417 -6.00 8.33 -12.22
CA TRP A 417 -4.72 8.98 -11.87
C TRP A 417 -4.22 8.68 -10.46
N ALA A 418 -5.06 8.07 -9.61
CA ALA A 418 -4.66 7.58 -8.30
C ALA A 418 -3.97 6.20 -8.35
N CYS A 419 -3.96 5.51 -9.50
CA CYS A 419 -3.23 4.26 -9.71
C CYS A 419 -1.73 4.57 -9.91
N PRO A 420 -0.78 3.78 -9.35
CA PRO A 420 0.64 3.99 -9.58
C PRO A 420 1.01 4.08 -11.07
N ARG A 421 1.84 5.07 -11.45
CA ARG A 421 2.14 5.30 -12.87
C ARG A 421 2.78 4.10 -13.57
N PHE A 422 3.56 3.29 -12.86
CA PHE A 422 4.21 2.10 -13.42
C PHE A 422 3.20 1.19 -14.16
N LEU A 423 1.96 1.09 -13.65
CA LEU A 423 0.89 0.29 -14.26
C LEU A 423 0.11 1.02 -15.36
N THR A 424 0.15 2.35 -15.41
CA THR A 424 -0.57 3.15 -16.42
C THR A 424 0.30 3.49 -17.63
N ALA A 425 1.62 3.51 -17.48
CA ALA A 425 2.58 3.77 -18.57
C ALA A 425 2.95 2.51 -19.37
N ALA A 426 2.80 1.31 -18.80
CA ALA A 426 3.17 0.03 -19.43
C ALA A 426 2.19 -0.45 -20.51
N SER A 427 1.23 0.39 -20.96
CA SER A 427 0.45 0.04 -22.15
C SER A 427 1.29 0.42 -23.38
N PRO A 428 1.63 -0.52 -24.29
CA PRO A 428 2.19 -0.14 -25.57
C PRO A 428 1.20 0.83 -26.23
N VAL A 429 1.72 1.93 -26.77
CA VAL A 429 0.93 2.78 -27.66
C VAL A 429 0.41 1.85 -28.76
N PRO A 430 -0.92 1.73 -28.98
CA PRO A 430 -1.43 0.99 -30.12
C PRO A 430 -0.87 1.65 -31.38
N GLY A 431 0.06 0.98 -32.07
CA GLY A 431 0.60 1.45 -33.35
C GLY A 431 2.09 1.74 -33.43
N ALA A 432 2.92 1.45 -32.42
CA ALA A 432 4.37 1.41 -32.63
C ALA A 432 4.78 0.01 -33.12
N ARG A 433 4.87 -0.15 -34.45
CA ARG A 433 5.66 -1.21 -35.09
C ARG A 433 7.08 -0.71 -35.32
#